data_AF-A0A368H975-F1
#
_entry.id   AF-A0A368H975-F1
#
_cell.length_a   1.000
_cell.length_b   1.000
_cell.length_c   1.000
_cell.angle_alpha   90.00
_cell.angle_beta   90.00
_cell.angle_gamma   90.00
#
_symmetry.space_group_name_H-M   'P 1'
#
loop_
_entity.id
_entity.type
_entity.pdbx_description
1 polymer ?
#
loop_
_entity_poly.entity_id
_entity_poly.type
_entity_poly.pdbx_seq_one_letter_code
_entity_poly.pdbx_strand_id
1 'polypeptide(L)'
;MEKNEKGEFGMDPMLWWLGEIGRERLFSWYIEWNEPIRYWGHNRNWANLVRHDASRIGCAENYCDRHTKHAIFCLTDKPPLEPNDVVYPWGKGACPEGTCRPPYDGCNIETGLCIKPVPPTTTTTKKPPCQPRLGGLADLFSFNIC
;
A
#
# COMPACT_ATOMS: atom_id res chain seq x y z
N MET A 1 21.32 17.15 -9.89
CA MET A 1 19.88 17.15 -9.59
C MET A 1 19.19 17.76 -10.79
N GLU A 2 18.58 16.91 -11.61
CA GLU A 2 18.03 17.31 -12.91
C GLU A 2 16.54 17.63 -12.74
N LYS A 3 16.13 18.81 -13.21
CA LYS A 3 14.74 19.28 -13.15
C LYS A 3 13.95 18.61 -14.26
N ASN A 4 12.79 18.03 -13.94
CA ASN A 4 11.79 17.70 -14.96
C ASN A 4 10.96 18.95 -15.30
N GLU A 5 10.49 19.04 -16.54
CA GLU A 5 9.86 20.21 -17.17
C GLU A 5 8.54 20.71 -16.53
N LYS A 6 8.13 20.13 -15.39
CA LYS A 6 6.90 20.53 -14.67
C LYS A 6 7.16 21.23 -13.33
N GLY A 7 8.41 21.44 -12.94
CA GLY A 7 8.70 22.16 -11.69
C GLY A 7 8.24 21.41 -10.42
N GLU A 8 8.02 20.10 -10.51
CA GLU A 8 7.75 19.27 -9.34
C GLU A 8 9.07 19.01 -8.59
N PHE A 9 9.25 19.74 -7.49
CA PHE A 9 10.21 19.35 -6.47
C PHE A 9 9.74 18.07 -5.80
N GLY A 10 10.36 16.94 -6.12
CA GLY A 10 10.21 15.71 -5.36
C GLY A 10 10.15 14.48 -6.24
N MET A 11 10.95 13.47 -5.90
CA MET A 11 10.80 12.14 -6.48
C MET A 11 9.39 11.63 -6.15
N ASP A 12 8.75 10.93 -7.10
CA ASP A 12 7.48 10.23 -6.85
C ASP A 12 7.65 9.38 -5.57
N PRO A 13 6.82 9.61 -4.52
CA PRO A 13 6.99 8.90 -3.25
C PRO A 13 6.82 7.38 -3.35
N MET A 14 5.97 6.90 -4.27
CA MET A 14 5.82 5.47 -4.53
C MET A 14 7.08 4.90 -5.16
N LEU A 15 7.68 5.60 -6.14
CA LEU A 15 8.98 5.20 -6.69
C LEU A 15 10.08 5.23 -5.63
N TRP A 16 10.04 6.22 -4.72
CA TRP A 16 10.98 6.29 -3.61
C TRP A 16 10.85 5.08 -2.68
N TRP A 17 9.63 4.72 -2.28
CA TRP A 17 9.39 3.54 -1.43
C TRP A 17 9.77 2.25 -2.14
N LEU A 18 9.39 2.08 -3.41
CA LEU A 18 9.76 0.90 -4.19
C LEU A 18 11.29 0.78 -4.36
N GLY A 19 12.00 1.90 -4.42
CA GLY A 19 13.46 1.94 -4.50
C GLY A 19 14.19 1.52 -3.22
N GLU A 20 13.51 1.35 -2.08
CA GLU A 20 14.14 0.90 -0.83
C GLU A 20 14.90 -0.42 -1.01
N ILE A 21 14.34 -1.37 -1.77
CA ILE A 21 14.98 -2.67 -2.06
C ILE A 21 16.35 -2.56 -2.75
N GLY A 22 16.55 -1.53 -3.57
CA GLY A 22 17.81 -1.30 -4.27
C GLY A 22 18.87 -0.68 -3.35
N ARG A 23 18.45 -0.01 -2.29
CA ARG A 23 19.33 0.71 -1.34
C ARG A 23 19.69 -0.14 -0.13
N GLU A 24 18.74 -0.92 0.35
CA GLU A 24 18.87 -1.79 1.51
C GLU A 24 18.44 -3.18 1.09
N ARG A 25 19.33 -4.17 1.25
CA ARG A 25 18.98 -5.57 0.99
C ARG A 25 18.01 -6.05 2.07
N LEU A 26 16.96 -6.77 1.68
CA LEU A 26 16.04 -7.41 2.63
C LEU A 26 16.66 -8.59 3.40
N PHE A 27 17.77 -9.11 2.90
CA PHE A 27 18.22 -10.45 3.26
C PHE A 27 19.42 -10.41 4.18
N SER A 28 19.30 -11.15 5.28
CA SER A 28 20.45 -11.83 5.87
C SER A 28 21.08 -12.72 4.79
N TRP A 29 22.41 -12.82 4.79
CA TRP A 29 23.28 -13.49 3.82
C TRP A 29 23.02 -15.01 3.63
N TYR A 30 21.97 -15.57 4.22
CA TYR A 30 21.54 -16.96 4.07
C TYR A 30 20.08 -17.01 3.61
N ILE A 31 19.86 -17.04 2.30
CA ILE A 31 18.59 -17.49 1.73
C ILE A 31 18.77 -18.98 1.48
N GLU A 32 18.19 -19.82 2.33
CA GLU A 32 17.93 -21.19 1.91
C GLU A 32 16.89 -21.15 0.79
N TRP A 33 17.20 -21.77 -0.34
CA TRP A 33 16.25 -21.89 -1.44
C TRP A 33 14.96 -22.52 -0.90
N ASN A 34 13.81 -21.88 -1.17
CA ASN A 34 12.47 -22.26 -0.72
C ASN A 34 11.99 -21.73 0.65
N GLU A 35 12.72 -20.83 1.31
CA GLU A 35 12.19 -20.14 2.50
C GLU A 35 11.33 -18.90 2.13
N PRO A 36 10.24 -18.61 2.88
CA PRO A 36 9.49 -17.38 2.69
C PRO A 36 10.34 -16.14 3.01
N ILE A 37 10.10 -15.06 2.27
CA ILE A 37 10.76 -13.78 2.55
C ILE A 37 10.09 -13.14 3.76
N ARG A 38 10.90 -12.89 4.79
CA ARG A 38 10.45 -12.33 6.07
C ARG A 38 10.90 -10.89 6.24
N TYR A 39 10.11 -10.13 6.98
CA TYR A 39 10.43 -8.76 7.34
C TYR A 39 11.44 -8.74 8.49
N TRP A 40 12.57 -8.05 8.31
CA TRP A 40 13.66 -7.98 9.28
C TRP A 40 13.81 -6.60 9.94
N GLY A 41 12.78 -5.75 9.87
CA GLY A 41 12.82 -4.39 10.42
C GLY A 41 13.36 -3.32 9.45
N HIS A 42 13.78 -3.70 8.24
CA HIS A 42 14.28 -2.79 7.19
C HIS A 42 13.31 -2.71 6.02
N ASN A 43 13.36 -1.63 5.22
CA ASN A 43 12.51 -1.46 4.03
C ASN A 43 11.00 -1.52 4.33
N ARG A 44 10.56 -0.86 5.39
CA ARG A 44 9.16 -0.97 5.86
C ARG A 44 8.18 -0.54 4.78
N ASN A 45 8.45 0.52 4.03
CA ASN A 45 7.48 1.01 3.04
C ASN A 45 7.40 0.03 1.87
N TRP A 46 8.54 -0.39 1.33
CA TRP A 46 8.58 -1.42 0.30
C TRP A 46 7.88 -2.72 0.75
N ALA A 47 8.17 -3.20 1.96
CA ALA A 47 7.63 -4.47 2.46
C ALA A 47 6.10 -4.42 2.63
N ASN A 48 5.54 -3.26 3.00
CA ASN A 48 4.09 -3.08 3.05
C ASN A 48 3.47 -3.05 1.63
N LEU A 49 4.17 -2.49 0.65
CA LEU A 49 3.70 -2.43 -0.74
C LEU A 49 3.69 -3.79 -1.43
N VAL A 50 4.69 -4.63 -1.19
CA VAL A 50 4.82 -5.94 -1.86
C VAL A 50 4.27 -7.12 -1.05
N ARG A 51 3.56 -6.85 0.05
CA ARG A 51 3.07 -7.90 0.93
C ARG A 51 2.04 -8.77 0.21
N HIS A 52 2.32 -10.07 0.10
CA HIS A 52 1.54 -11.01 -0.72
C HIS A 52 0.06 -11.12 -0.32
N ASP A 53 -0.23 -10.86 0.96
CA ASP A 53 -1.56 -11.02 1.52
C ASP A 53 -2.35 -9.70 1.55
N ALA A 54 -1.73 -8.57 1.16
CA ALA A 54 -2.41 -7.30 0.96
C ALA A 54 -3.28 -7.38 -0.30
N SER A 55 -4.50 -6.87 -0.23
CA SER A 55 -5.44 -6.87 -1.36
C SER A 55 -6.07 -5.51 -1.64
N ARG A 56 -5.89 -4.55 -0.72
CA ARG A 56 -6.41 -3.19 -0.88
C ARG A 56 -5.37 -2.21 -0.38
N ILE A 57 -5.28 -1.09 -1.09
CA ILE A 57 -4.47 0.06 -0.72
C ILE A 57 -5.33 1.31 -0.84
N GLY A 58 -5.20 2.20 0.15
CA GLY A 58 -5.80 3.53 0.13
C GLY A 58 -4.72 4.56 0.44
N CYS A 59 -4.62 5.60 -0.39
CA CYS A 59 -3.65 6.66 -0.22
C CYS A 59 -4.36 8.01 -0.07
N ALA A 60 -3.73 8.91 0.68
CA ALA A 60 -4.12 10.32 0.73
C ALA A 60 -2.87 11.18 0.55
N GLU A 61 -3.03 12.25 -0.23
CA GLU A 61 -2.00 13.24 -0.50
C GLU A 61 -2.45 14.62 -0.04
N ASN A 62 -1.51 15.43 0.41
CA ASN A 62 -1.76 16.81 0.77
C ASN A 62 -0.52 17.68 0.57
N TYR A 63 -0.75 18.93 0.19
CA TYR A 63 0.28 19.97 0.09
C TYR A 63 0.19 20.89 1.30
N CYS A 64 1.26 20.93 2.08
CA CYS A 64 1.40 21.80 3.26
C CYS A 64 2.28 23.01 2.92
N ASP A 65 2.16 24.09 3.69
CA ASP A 65 3.00 25.29 3.63
C ASP A 65 3.16 25.89 2.22
N ARG A 66 2.07 26.45 1.67
CA ARG A 66 2.06 27.10 0.34
C ARG A 66 2.71 26.24 -0.77
N HIS A 67 2.41 24.93 -0.77
CA HIS A 67 2.93 23.94 -1.73
C HIS A 67 4.44 23.66 -1.64
N THR A 68 5.10 24.04 -0.54
CA THR A 68 6.53 23.72 -0.35
C THR A 68 6.77 22.37 0.32
N LYS A 69 5.75 21.82 1.00
CA LYS A 69 5.80 20.50 1.62
C LYS A 69 4.74 19.61 0.98
N HIS A 70 5.14 18.42 0.56
CA HIS A 70 4.26 17.42 0.01
C HIS A 70 4.25 16.21 0.94
N ALA A 71 3.06 15.79 1.36
CA ALA A 71 2.87 14.63 2.22
C ALA A 71 1.92 13.65 1.53
N ILE A 72 2.38 12.41 1.38
CA ILE A 72 1.55 11.29 0.97
C ILE A 72 1.64 10.21 2.03
N PHE A 73 0.53 9.54 2.28
CA PHE A 73 0.48 8.37 3.12
C PHE A 73 -0.40 7.32 2.46
N CYS A 74 0.00 6.06 2.56
CA CYS A 74 -0.76 4.93 2.06
C CYS A 74 -0.94 3.90 3.18
N LEU A 75 -2.13 3.29 3.23
CA LEU A 75 -2.48 2.18 4.10
C LEU A 75 -2.88 0.97 3.28
N THR A 76 -2.58 -0.21 3.80
CA THR A 76 -3.06 -1.48 3.27
C THR A 76 -4.18 -2.04 4.16
N ASP A 77 -4.89 -3.07 3.69
CA ASP A 77 -5.95 -3.77 4.44
C ASP A 77 -5.42 -4.70 5.55
N LYS A 78 -4.27 -4.38 6.14
CA LYS A 78 -3.55 -5.27 7.05
C LYS A 78 -2.86 -4.50 8.16
N PRO A 79 -2.55 -5.18 9.28
CA PRO A 79 -1.80 -4.57 10.35
C PRO A 79 -0.39 -4.14 9.91
N PRO A 80 0.26 -3.25 10.69
CA PRO A 80 1.69 -3.01 10.61
C PRO A 80 2.50 -4.31 10.59
N LEU A 81 3.56 -4.35 9.77
CA LEU A 81 4.51 -5.47 9.77
C LEU A 81 5.33 -5.51 11.06
N GLU A 82 5.42 -6.70 11.65
CA GLU A 82 6.28 -7.04 12.77
C GLU A 82 7.49 -7.87 12.31
N PRO A 83 8.64 -7.82 13.02
CA PRO A 83 9.79 -8.65 12.69
C PRO A 83 9.42 -10.14 12.58
N ASN A 84 9.94 -10.81 11.56
CA ASN A 84 9.67 -12.19 11.13
C ASN A 84 8.33 -12.44 10.42
N ASP A 85 7.48 -11.43 10.25
CA ASP A 85 6.29 -11.54 9.40
C ASP A 85 6.67 -11.91 7.96
N VAL A 86 5.86 -12.76 7.34
CA VAL A 86 6.07 -13.15 5.94
C VAL A 86 5.62 -12.01 5.03
N VAL A 87 6.57 -11.43 4.29
CA VAL A 87 6.28 -10.42 3.26
C VAL A 87 5.65 -11.11 2.06
N TYR A 88 6.35 -12.08 1.47
CA TYR A 88 5.82 -12.95 0.45
C TYR A 88 6.51 -14.32 0.48
N PRO A 89 5.82 -15.38 0.07
CA PRO A 89 6.43 -16.70 0.02
C PRO A 89 7.29 -16.88 -1.22
N TRP A 90 8.35 -17.68 -1.09
CA TRP A 90 9.06 -18.22 -2.24
C TRP A 90 8.18 -19.25 -2.98
N GLY A 91 8.38 -19.36 -4.29
CA GLY A 91 7.63 -20.30 -5.13
C GLY A 91 8.10 -20.30 -6.58
N LYS A 92 7.34 -20.98 -7.44
CA LYS A 92 7.58 -21.09 -8.90
C LYS A 92 7.31 -19.78 -9.67
N GLY A 93 7.34 -18.63 -8.99
CA GLY A 93 7.01 -17.34 -9.57
C GLY A 93 5.51 -17.02 -9.57
N ALA A 94 5.15 -16.09 -10.45
CA ALA A 94 3.80 -15.57 -10.62
C ALA A 94 2.86 -16.63 -11.23
N CYS A 95 1.54 -16.51 -11.01
CA CYS A 95 0.59 -17.40 -11.69
C CYS A 95 0.54 -17.05 -13.20
N PRO A 96 0.21 -17.97 -14.12
CA PRO A 96 -0.21 -19.36 -13.90
C PRO A 96 0.95 -20.36 -13.74
N GLU A 97 2.21 -19.94 -13.85
CA GLU A 97 3.36 -20.84 -13.63
C GLU A 97 3.44 -21.29 -12.16
N GLY A 98 3.25 -20.34 -11.26
CA GLY A 98 2.95 -20.55 -9.85
C GLY A 98 1.46 -20.81 -9.58
N THR A 99 1.14 -21.12 -8.33
CA THR A 99 -0.25 -21.37 -7.89
C THR A 99 -0.67 -20.33 -6.85
N CYS A 100 -1.86 -19.77 -7.02
CA CYS A 100 -2.47 -18.89 -6.03
C CYS A 100 -2.82 -19.65 -4.75
N ARG A 101 -2.55 -19.02 -3.61
CA ARG A 101 -2.82 -19.61 -2.29
C ARG A 101 -4.18 -19.15 -1.79
N PRO A 102 -4.90 -19.95 -1.00
CA PRO A 102 -6.10 -19.48 -0.31
C PRO A 102 -5.81 -18.22 0.52
N PRO A 103 -6.74 -17.24 0.60
CA PRO A 103 -8.11 -17.26 0.09
C PRO A 103 -8.25 -16.74 -1.37
N TYR A 104 -7.16 -16.67 -2.13
CA TYR A 104 -7.17 -16.20 -3.51
C TYR A 104 -7.52 -17.35 -4.46
N ASP A 105 -8.55 -17.19 -5.28
CA ASP A 105 -9.15 -18.23 -6.12
C ASP A 105 -9.07 -17.94 -7.63
N GLY A 106 -8.48 -16.80 -8.01
CA GLY A 106 -8.27 -16.41 -9.40
C GLY A 106 -6.83 -16.00 -9.70
N CYS A 107 -6.45 -16.08 -10.97
CA CYS A 107 -5.17 -15.58 -11.49
C CYS A 107 -5.44 -14.57 -12.61
N ASN A 108 -4.85 -13.38 -12.50
CA ASN A 108 -4.78 -12.45 -13.62
C ASN A 108 -3.58 -12.86 -14.50
N ILE A 109 -3.83 -13.40 -15.69
CA ILE A 109 -2.78 -13.95 -16.57
C ILE A 109 -1.85 -12.89 -17.18
N GLU A 110 -2.27 -11.63 -17.22
CA GLU A 110 -1.47 -10.53 -17.79
C GLU A 110 -0.42 -10.04 -16.80
N THR A 111 -0.79 -9.96 -15.52
CA THR A 111 0.07 -9.45 -14.43
C THR A 111 0.73 -10.58 -13.63
N GLY A 112 0.18 -11.79 -13.71
CA GLY A 112 0.54 -12.94 -12.90
C GLY A 112 0.16 -12.83 -11.41
N LEU A 113 -0.70 -11.88 -11.07
CA LEU A 113 -1.17 -11.64 -9.70
C LEU A 113 -2.41 -12.47 -9.36
N CYS A 114 -2.48 -12.90 -8.11
CA CYS A 114 -3.62 -13.63 -7.58
C CYS A 114 -4.76 -12.67 -7.22
N ILE A 115 -5.98 -13.07 -7.54
CA ILE A 115 -7.20 -12.28 -7.33
C ILE A 115 -7.86 -12.74 -6.05
N LYS A 116 -8.15 -11.78 -5.16
CA LYS A 116 -8.99 -12.02 -3.99
C LYS A 116 -10.44 -11.71 -4.36
N PRO A 117 -11.39 -12.61 -4.10
CA PRO A 117 -12.81 -12.30 -4.25
C PRO A 117 -13.18 -11.07 -3.44
N VAL A 118 -13.82 -10.09 -4.09
CA VAL A 118 -14.51 -9.04 -3.36
C VAL A 118 -15.76 -9.69 -2.76
N PRO A 119 -15.95 -9.67 -1.43
CA PRO A 119 -17.20 -10.16 -0.85
C PRO A 119 -18.36 -9.38 -1.47
N PRO A 120 -19.49 -10.04 -1.80
CA PRO A 120 -20.65 -9.33 -2.31
C PRO A 120 -21.05 -8.24 -1.31
N THR A 121 -20.99 -6.99 -1.74
CA THR A 121 -21.37 -5.84 -0.92
C THR A 121 -22.84 -5.98 -0.55
N THR A 122 -23.15 -6.29 0.71
CA THR A 122 -24.50 -6.08 1.22
C THR A 122 -24.67 -4.57 1.37
N THR A 123 -25.24 -3.93 0.35
CA THR A 123 -25.59 -2.51 0.40
C THR A 123 -26.63 -2.32 1.48
N THR A 124 -26.19 -2.05 2.71
CA THR A 124 -27.09 -1.56 3.74
C THR A 124 -27.28 -0.09 3.45
N THR A 125 -28.43 0.25 2.86
CA THR A 125 -28.90 1.63 2.61
C THR A 125 -29.20 2.36 3.91
N LYS A 126 -28.30 2.32 4.89
CA LYS A 126 -28.33 3.20 6.05
C LYS A 126 -27.35 4.31 5.75
N LYS A 127 -27.87 5.42 5.22
CA LYS A 127 -27.18 6.72 5.21
C LYS A 127 -26.52 6.88 6.59
N PRO A 128 -25.19 6.98 6.70
CA PRO A 128 -24.57 7.23 7.99
C PRO A 128 -25.21 8.50 8.57
N PRO A 129 -25.66 8.49 9.84
CA PRO A 129 -26.24 9.68 10.42
C PRO A 129 -25.17 10.77 10.40
N CYS A 130 -25.41 11.84 9.62
CA CYS A 130 -24.59 13.03 9.64
C CYS A 130 -24.60 13.54 11.08
N GLN A 131 -23.48 13.39 11.80
CA GLN A 131 -23.33 14.01 13.11
C GLN A 131 -22.77 15.41 12.91
N PRO A 132 -23.51 16.48 13.27
CA PRO A 132 -22.95 17.81 13.28
C PRO A 132 -21.81 17.85 14.29
N ARG A 133 -20.62 18.29 13.87
CA ARG A 133 -19.55 18.65 14.81
C ARG A 133 -20.02 19.89 15.57
N LEU A 134 -20.41 19.71 16.83
CA LEU A 134 -20.63 20.82 17.74
C LEU A 134 -19.27 21.38 18.16
N GLY A 135 -18.88 22.52 17.57
CA GLY A 135 -17.85 23.39 18.14
C GLY A 135 -16.75 23.82 17.17
N GLY A 136 -16.74 25.12 16.85
CA GLY A 136 -15.56 25.83 16.36
C GLY A 136 -15.89 26.91 15.34
N LEU A 137 -15.88 28.18 15.79
CA LEU A 137 -15.99 29.42 15.01
C LEU A 137 -15.42 29.35 13.59
N ALA A 138 -16.28 29.10 12.60
CA ALA A 138 -16.03 29.40 11.18
C ALA A 138 -17.36 29.36 10.40
N ASP A 139 -18.24 30.32 10.69
CA ASP A 139 -19.22 30.76 9.69
C ASP A 139 -18.43 31.30 8.49
N LEU A 140 -18.38 30.53 7.38
CA LEU A 140 -18.39 31.01 5.98
C LEU A 140 -18.02 29.96 4.91
N PHE A 141 -17.70 28.72 5.26
CA PHE A 141 -17.57 27.66 4.25
C PHE A 141 -18.34 26.40 4.66
N SER A 142 -19.57 26.30 4.15
CA SER A 142 -20.36 25.06 4.15
C SER A 142 -19.70 24.03 3.23
N PHE A 143 -18.64 23.38 3.72
CA PHE A 143 -18.24 22.09 3.15
C PHE A 143 -19.17 21.02 3.73
N ASN A 144 -20.19 20.65 2.94
CA ASN A 144 -20.88 19.38 3.14
C ASN A 144 -19.90 18.26 2.79
N ILE A 145 -19.08 17.85 3.74
CA ILE A 145 -18.37 16.57 3.66
C ILE A 145 -19.32 15.52 4.20
N CYS A 146 -19.97 14.80 3.28
CA CYS A 146 -20.52 13.48 3.52
C CYS A 146 -19.43 12.45 3.22
#